data_AF-A0A943KW33-F1
#
_entry.id   AF-A0A943KW33-F1
#
_cell.length_a   1.000
_cell.length_b   1.000
_cell.length_c   1.000
_cell.angle_alpha   90.00
_cell.angle_beta   90.00
_cell.angle_gamma   90.00
#
_symmetry.space_group_name_H-M   'P 1'
#
loop_
_entity.id
_entity.type
_entity.pdbx_description
1 polymer ?
#
loop_
_entity_poly.entity_id
_entity_poly.type
_entity_poly.pdbx_seq_one_letter_code
_entity_poly.pdbx_strand_id
1 'polypeptide(L)'
;MVINLATIILSATILTSSLTFINNDEVKHKSNAFRVYNEVEYSINNKDKFDDFWTPKNEGYLDASQKEELNNFRTKVENGDLLTGIEKNKLREMKTYVIKTKLGEEKFKELEKLINRREGSLELTLPERQRLYQLDKEARD
;
A
#
# COMPACT_ATOMS: atom_id res chain seq x y z
N MET A 1 -66.14 27.45 11.20
CA MET A 1 -64.80 27.37 11.82
C MET A 1 -64.70 26.08 12.63
N VAL A 2 -64.41 24.94 12.00
CA VAL A 2 -63.76 23.76 12.61
C VAL A 2 -63.05 23.03 11.47
N ILE A 3 -61.88 22.51 11.80
CA ILE A 3 -60.75 22.19 10.92
C ILE A 3 -60.89 20.77 10.32
N ASN A 4 -60.38 20.67 9.10
CA ASN A 4 -60.18 19.48 8.29
C ASN A 4 -59.25 18.47 8.99
N LEU A 5 -59.57 17.17 8.99
CA LEU A 5 -58.63 16.12 9.41
C LEU A 5 -58.66 14.94 8.43
N ALA A 6 -58.13 15.17 7.23
CA ALA A 6 -57.74 14.10 6.34
C ALA A 6 -56.44 13.46 6.86
N THR A 7 -56.55 12.26 7.43
CA THR A 7 -55.41 11.42 7.81
C THR A 7 -54.79 10.80 6.56
N ILE A 8 -53.80 11.49 5.99
CA ILE A 8 -52.88 10.91 5.01
C ILE A 8 -51.79 10.19 5.81
N ILE A 9 -51.84 8.85 5.81
CA ILE A 9 -50.73 8.02 6.30
C ILE A 9 -49.62 8.11 5.26
N LEU A 10 -48.65 9.00 5.48
CA LEU A 10 -47.43 9.05 4.69
C LEU A 10 -46.51 7.94 5.21
N SER A 11 -46.54 6.78 4.56
CA SER A 11 -45.58 5.70 4.79
C SER A 11 -44.19 6.14 4.31
N ALA A 12 -43.42 6.76 5.21
CA ALA A 12 -42.01 7.02 5.01
C ALA A 12 -41.27 5.67 4.94
N THR A 13 -41.02 5.20 3.72
CA THR A 13 -40.10 4.08 3.50
C THR A 13 -38.70 4.61 3.74
N ILE A 14 -38.17 4.38 4.95
CA ILE A 14 -36.75 4.61 5.21
C ILE A 14 -35.99 3.56 4.43
N LEU A 15 -35.50 3.94 3.24
CA LEU A 15 -34.42 3.23 2.58
C LEU A 15 -33.20 3.31 3.50
N THR A 16 -33.05 2.32 4.37
CA THR A 16 -31.76 2.04 5.01
C THR A 16 -30.86 1.47 3.93
N SER A 17 -30.37 2.34 3.04
CA SER A 17 -29.12 2.08 2.35
C SER A 17 -28.08 1.94 3.46
N SER A 18 -27.78 0.70 3.82
CA SER A 18 -26.57 0.33 4.54
C SER A 18 -25.41 0.71 3.63
N LEU A 19 -25.07 2.00 3.64
CA LEU A 19 -23.76 2.45 3.27
C LEU A 19 -22.84 1.76 4.27
N THR A 20 -22.28 0.63 3.86
CA THR A 20 -21.06 0.12 4.44
C THR A 20 -20.05 1.25 4.27
N PHE A 21 -19.94 2.10 5.29
CA PHE A 21 -18.75 2.89 5.50
C PHE A 21 -17.63 1.87 5.64
N ILE A 22 -16.96 1.56 4.51
CA ILE A 22 -15.65 0.95 4.56
C ILE A 22 -14.85 1.95 5.39
N ASN A 23 -14.44 1.54 6.60
CA ASN A 23 -13.61 2.35 7.47
C ASN A 23 -12.31 2.64 6.73
N ASN A 24 -12.31 3.74 5.99
CA ASN A 24 -11.19 4.21 5.17
C ASN A 24 -10.01 4.63 6.05
N ASP A 25 -10.17 4.60 7.37
CA ASP A 25 -9.15 4.83 8.39
C ASP A 25 -8.35 3.59 8.78
N GLU A 26 -8.78 2.39 8.37
CA GLU A 26 -7.90 1.24 8.52
C GLU A 26 -6.71 1.40 7.57
N VAL A 27 -5.50 1.42 8.12
CA VAL A 27 -4.26 1.68 7.36
C VAL A 27 -3.98 0.65 6.27
N LYS A 28 -4.60 -0.54 6.34
CA LYS A 28 -4.62 -1.54 5.26
C LYS A 28 -5.28 -1.03 3.97
N HIS A 29 -6.12 -0.01 4.08
CA HIS A 29 -6.80 0.67 2.97
C HIS A 29 -6.10 1.99 2.59
N LYS A 30 -5.04 2.40 3.29
CA LYS A 30 -4.20 3.56 2.94
C LYS A 30 -3.11 3.14 1.97
N SER A 31 -2.52 4.11 1.26
CA SER A 31 -1.51 3.86 0.24
C SER A 31 -0.26 3.17 0.81
N ASN A 32 0.44 2.39 -0.02
CA ASN A 32 1.68 1.73 0.40
C ASN A 32 2.73 2.72 0.94
N ALA A 33 2.79 3.94 0.40
CA ALA A 33 3.66 5.00 0.95
C ALA A 33 3.27 5.34 2.40
N PHE A 34 1.98 5.53 2.70
CA PHE A 34 1.53 5.82 4.06
C PHE A 34 1.92 4.71 5.06
N ARG A 35 1.83 3.44 4.64
CA ARG A 35 2.20 2.26 5.44
C ARG A 35 3.71 2.14 5.68
N VAL A 36 4.53 2.64 4.76
CA VAL A 36 6.00 2.54 4.80
C VAL A 36 6.63 3.69 5.61
N TYR A 37 5.99 4.87 5.65
CA TYR A 37 6.56 6.08 6.26
C TYR A 37 6.04 6.43 7.66
N ASN A 38 4.86 5.96 8.06
CA ASN A 38 4.36 6.17 9.42
C ASN A 38 4.65 4.94 10.29
N GLU A 39 5.43 5.13 11.35
CA GLU A 39 5.65 4.15 12.42
C GLU A 39 4.38 3.96 13.26
N VAL A 40 3.34 3.39 12.65
CA VAL A 40 2.16 2.93 13.40
C VAL A 40 2.47 1.52 13.88
N GLU A 41 2.66 1.37 15.19
CA GLU A 41 2.95 0.09 15.83
C GLU A 41 1.69 -0.79 15.80
N TYR A 42 1.65 -1.72 14.85
CA TYR A 42 0.56 -2.67 14.69
C TYR A 42 0.84 -3.95 15.47
N SER A 43 -0.20 -4.46 16.14
CA SER A 43 -0.33 -5.89 16.41
C SER A 43 -0.61 -6.60 15.08
N ILE A 44 0.45 -6.87 14.33
CA ILE A 44 0.38 -7.56 13.04
C ILE A 44 0.28 -9.06 13.33
N ASN A 45 -0.84 -9.66 12.92
CA ASN A 45 -1.02 -11.12 12.90
C ASN A 45 0.16 -11.73 12.11
N ASN A 46 0.79 -12.81 12.60
CA ASN A 46 2.10 -13.30 12.09
C ASN A 46 2.18 -13.50 10.55
N LYS A 47 1.04 -13.64 9.87
CA LYS A 47 0.93 -13.77 8.40
C LYS A 47 1.12 -12.48 7.61
N ASP A 48 0.98 -11.30 8.23
CA ASP A 48 1.06 -9.98 7.56
C ASP A 48 2.39 -9.25 7.81
N LYS A 49 3.36 -9.90 8.47
CA LYS A 49 4.56 -9.22 8.97
C LYS A 49 5.65 -8.95 7.93
N PHE A 50 5.67 -9.70 6.83
CA PHE A 50 6.66 -9.54 5.75
C PHE A 50 5.99 -9.12 4.45
N ASP A 51 6.59 -8.17 3.73
CA ASP A 51 6.02 -7.53 2.54
C ASP A 51 5.72 -8.55 1.43
N ASP A 52 4.51 -8.49 0.85
CA ASP A 52 4.03 -9.37 -0.24
C ASP A 52 4.76 -9.12 -1.57
N PHE A 53 5.59 -8.06 -1.63
CA PHE A 53 6.51 -7.81 -2.73
C PHE A 53 7.48 -8.98 -2.96
N TRP A 54 7.90 -9.69 -1.90
CA TRP A 54 8.89 -10.76 -1.98
C TRP A 54 8.27 -12.08 -2.44
N THR A 55 7.93 -12.14 -3.73
CA THR A 55 7.52 -13.36 -4.42
C THR A 55 8.73 -14.11 -4.98
N PRO A 56 8.64 -15.41 -5.31
CA PRO A 56 9.74 -16.14 -5.94
C PRO A 56 10.26 -15.49 -7.23
N LYS A 57 9.37 -14.81 -7.99
CA LYS A 57 9.75 -14.06 -9.19
C LYS A 57 10.61 -12.84 -8.86
N ASN A 58 10.23 -12.06 -7.84
CA ASN A 58 10.98 -10.87 -7.43
C ASN A 58 12.29 -11.23 -6.73
N GLU A 59 12.29 -12.29 -5.93
CA GLU A 59 13.52 -12.87 -5.38
C GLU A 59 14.45 -13.39 -6.48
N GLY A 60 13.92 -13.84 -7.62
CA GLY A 60 14.69 -14.29 -8.77
C GLY A 60 15.74 -13.28 -9.27
N TYR A 61 15.51 -11.98 -9.06
CA TYR A 61 16.43 -10.90 -9.43
C TYR A 61 17.60 -10.71 -8.46
N LEU A 62 17.50 -11.26 -7.25
CA LEU A 62 18.54 -11.13 -6.23
C LEU A 62 19.66 -12.16 -6.45
N ASP A 63 20.88 -11.77 -6.11
CA ASP A 63 22.00 -12.71 -6.03
C ASP A 63 21.89 -13.63 -4.78
N ALA A 64 22.81 -14.58 -4.66
CA ALA A 64 22.78 -15.56 -3.57
C ALA A 64 22.95 -14.90 -2.18
N SER A 65 23.82 -13.89 -2.06
CA SER A 65 24.07 -13.17 -0.82
C SER A 65 22.85 -12.36 -0.39
N GLN A 66 22.25 -11.64 -1.34
CA GLN A 66 21.03 -10.88 -1.13
C GLN A 66 19.84 -11.77 -0.75
N LYS A 67 19.73 -12.98 -1.33
CA LYS A 67 18.71 -13.97 -0.96
C LYS A 67 18.89 -14.49 0.45
N GLU A 68 20.13 -14.78 0.84
CA GLU A 68 20.45 -15.20 2.20
C GLU A 68 20.07 -14.12 3.21
N GLU A 69 20.44 -12.87 2.93
CA GLU A 69 20.12 -11.72 3.78
C GLU A 69 18.60 -11.47 3.87
N LEU A 70 17.88 -11.56 2.75
CA LEU A 70 16.42 -11.46 2.73
C LEU A 70 15.76 -12.57 3.59
N ASN A 71 16.26 -13.80 3.49
CA ASN A 71 15.76 -14.92 4.29
C ASN A 71 16.05 -14.73 5.78
N ASN A 72 17.20 -14.19 6.15
CA ASN A 72 17.51 -13.84 7.53
C ASN A 72 16.51 -12.81 8.09
N PHE A 73 16.17 -11.78 7.30
CA PHE A 73 15.14 -10.81 7.69
C PHE A 73 13.76 -11.45 7.83
N ARG A 74 13.40 -12.33 6.90
CA ARG A 74 12.14 -13.08 6.95
C ARG A 74 12.03 -13.92 8.21
N THR A 75 13.04 -14.75 8.50
CA THR A 75 13.07 -15.60 9.69
C THR A 75 12.99 -14.78 10.98
N LYS A 76 13.71 -13.66 11.06
CA LYS A 76 13.66 -12.74 12.21
C LYS A 76 12.24 -12.23 12.45
N VAL A 77 11.58 -11.77 11.40
CA VAL A 77 10.20 -11.26 11.45
C VAL A 77 9.19 -12.36 11.80
N GLU A 78 9.36 -13.56 11.24
CA GLU A 78 8.53 -14.74 11.54
C GLU A 78 8.66 -15.19 13.00
N ASN A 79 9.87 -15.07 13.58
CA ASN A 79 10.14 -15.32 15.00
C ASN A 79 9.55 -14.25 15.92
N GLY A 80 9.03 -13.15 15.36
CA GLY A 80 8.41 -12.06 16.12
C GLY A 80 9.34 -10.91 16.47
N ASP A 81 10.58 -10.95 16.02
CA ASP A 81 11.54 -9.86 16.23
C ASP A 81 11.27 -8.68 15.28
N LEU A 82 11.71 -7.50 15.71
CA LEU A 82 11.66 -6.29 14.89
C LEU A 82 12.96 -6.14 14.09
N LEU A 83 12.83 -5.72 12.82
CA LEU A 83 13.97 -5.27 12.03
C LEU A 83 14.48 -3.92 12.56
N THR A 84 15.79 -3.81 12.72
CA THR A 84 16.51 -2.57 13.03
C THR A 84 16.41 -1.58 11.87
N GLY A 85 16.73 -0.30 12.13
CA GLY A 85 16.75 0.72 11.07
C GLY A 85 17.70 0.38 9.91
N ILE A 86 18.84 -0.26 10.20
CA ILE A 86 19.80 -0.70 9.18
C ILE A 86 19.20 -1.83 8.32
N GLU A 87 18.60 -2.83 8.96
CA GLU A 87 17.96 -3.95 8.25
C GLU A 87 16.77 -3.47 7.40
N LYS A 88 15.97 -2.54 7.92
CA LYS A 88 14.89 -1.89 7.16
C LYS A 88 15.41 -1.14 5.93
N ASN A 89 16.50 -0.39 6.08
CA ASN A 89 17.14 0.32 4.97
C ASN A 89 17.67 -0.67 3.92
N LYS A 90 18.29 -1.76 4.37
CA LYS A 90 18.79 -2.79 3.49
C LYS A 90 17.70 -3.49 2.68
N LEU A 91 16.57 -3.81 3.33
CA LEU A 91 15.39 -4.34 2.66
C LEU A 91 14.84 -3.35 1.61
N ARG A 92 14.86 -2.05 1.93
CA ARG A 92 14.47 -0.98 0.98
C ARG A 92 15.42 -0.92 -0.21
N GLU A 93 16.74 -0.99 0.00
CA GLU A 93 17.74 -1.01 -1.07
C GLU A 93 17.55 -2.21 -2.01
N MET A 94 17.37 -3.41 -1.46
CA MET A 94 17.09 -4.61 -2.26
C MET A 94 15.82 -4.45 -3.09
N LYS A 95 14.75 -3.91 -2.48
CA LYS A 95 13.49 -3.65 -3.18
C LYS A 95 13.67 -2.66 -4.32
N THR A 96 14.37 -1.56 -4.08
CA THR A 96 14.73 -0.57 -5.12
C THR A 96 15.53 -1.21 -6.25
N TYR A 97 16.51 -2.06 -5.92
CA TYR A 97 17.30 -2.78 -6.92
C TYR A 97 16.43 -3.67 -7.80
N VAL A 98 15.52 -4.46 -7.22
CA VAL A 98 14.60 -5.32 -7.97
C VAL A 98 13.69 -4.49 -8.87
N ILE A 99 13.08 -3.42 -8.34
CA ILE A 99 12.19 -2.54 -9.11
C ILE A 99 12.94 -1.91 -10.29
N LYS A 100 14.15 -1.37 -10.04
CA LYS A 100 14.99 -0.76 -11.06
C LYS A 100 15.38 -1.76 -12.15
N THR A 101 15.69 -3.00 -11.76
CA THR A 101 16.04 -4.06 -12.71
C THR A 101 14.85 -4.47 -13.56
N LYS A 102 13.64 -4.51 -12.98
CA LYS A 102 12.40 -4.85 -13.70
C LYS A 102 11.94 -3.76 -14.67
N LEU A 103 11.93 -2.52 -14.20
CA LEU A 103 11.42 -1.39 -14.98
C LEU A 103 12.46 -0.87 -15.99
N GLY A 104 13.74 -1.03 -15.70
CA GLY A 104 14.81 -0.33 -16.41
C GLY A 104 14.96 1.12 -15.95
N GLU A 105 16.09 1.73 -16.31
CA GLU A 105 16.51 3.05 -15.81
C GLU A 105 15.49 4.17 -16.11
N GLU A 106 14.93 4.20 -17.32
CA GLU A 106 14.03 5.28 -17.75
C GLU A 106 12.70 5.26 -16.99
N LYS A 107 12.03 4.10 -16.96
CA LYS A 107 10.77 3.92 -16.23
C LYS A 107 10.96 4.04 -14.73
N PHE A 108 12.10 3.62 -14.20
CA PHE A 108 12.44 3.78 -12.79
C PHE A 108 12.55 5.27 -12.42
N LYS A 109 13.25 6.08 -13.22
CA LYS A 109 13.32 7.55 -13.03
C LYS A 109 11.95 8.22 -13.13
N GLU A 110 11.10 7.76 -14.06
CA GLU A 110 9.73 8.24 -14.18
C GLU A 110 8.92 7.93 -12.92
N LEU A 111 9.02 6.70 -12.43
CA LEU A 111 8.38 6.26 -11.19
C LEU A 111 8.85 7.11 -9.99
N GLU A 112 10.16 7.29 -9.81
CA GLU A 112 10.72 8.14 -8.75
C GLU A 112 10.19 9.57 -8.83
N LYS A 113 10.14 10.16 -10.04
CA LYS A 113 9.61 11.51 -10.23
C LYS A 113 8.14 11.62 -9.83
N LEU A 114 7.31 10.64 -10.20
CA LEU A 114 5.88 10.63 -9.86
C LEU A 114 5.64 10.43 -8.35
N ILE A 115 6.43 9.57 -7.71
CA ILE A 115 6.41 9.37 -6.26
C ILE A 115 6.81 10.65 -5.54
N ASN A 116 7.93 11.26 -5.92
CA ASN A 116 8.44 12.50 -5.31
C ASN A 116 7.46 13.66 -5.46
N ARG A 117 6.76 13.77 -6.59
CA ARG A 117 5.70 14.78 -6.78
C ARG A 117 4.52 14.55 -5.83
N ARG A 118 4.05 13.30 -5.75
CA ARG A 118 2.94 12.91 -4.86
C ARG A 118 3.28 13.22 -3.39
N GLU A 119 4.51 12.94 -2.97
CA GLU A 119 4.98 13.16 -1.59
C GLU A 119 5.29 14.64 -1.31
N GLY A 120 5.75 15.38 -2.32
CA GLY A 120 6.00 16.81 -2.28
C GLY A 120 4.76 17.72 -2.25
N SER A 121 3.58 17.19 -1.90
CA SER A 121 2.30 17.91 -1.85
C SER A 121 1.80 18.49 -3.18
N LEU A 122 2.39 18.07 -4.31
CA LEU A 122 1.89 18.42 -5.64
C LEU A 122 0.87 17.37 -6.09
N GLU A 123 -0.34 17.82 -6.38
CA GLU A 123 -1.38 16.92 -6.86
C GLU A 123 -1.03 16.39 -8.25
N LEU A 124 -0.99 15.05 -8.38
CA LEU A 124 -0.79 14.41 -9.68
C LEU A 124 -2.04 14.61 -10.54
N THR A 125 -1.84 14.94 -11.80
CA THR A 125 -2.91 14.95 -12.82
C THR A 125 -3.46 13.54 -13.04
N LEU A 126 -4.67 13.42 -13.61
CA LEU A 126 -5.26 12.10 -13.91
C LEU A 126 -4.34 11.21 -14.76
N PRO A 127 -3.69 11.69 -15.85
CA PRO A 127 -2.75 10.88 -16.60
C PRO A 127 -1.55 10.42 -15.77
N GLU A 128 -1.01 11.29 -14.91
CA GLU A 128 0.11 10.96 -14.02
C GLU A 128 -0.27 9.89 -12.98
N ARG A 129 -1.50 9.93 -12.45
CA ARG A 129 -2.00 8.88 -11.54
C ARG A 129 -2.14 7.54 -12.25
N GLN A 130 -2.70 7.54 -13.46
CA GLN A 130 -2.84 6.33 -14.28
C GLN A 130 -1.46 5.74 -14.59
N ARG A 131 -0.51 6.61 -14.95
CA ARG A 131 0.87 6.21 -15.24
C ARG A 131 1.59 5.65 -14.03
N LEU A 132 1.46 6.31 -12.87
CA LEU A 132 2.00 5.83 -11.60
C LEU A 132 1.44 4.44 -11.26
N TYR A 133 0.13 4.24 -11.38
CA TYR A 133 -0.50 2.93 -11.15
C TYR A 133 0.05 1.84 -12.08
N GLN A 134 0.26 2.16 -13.36
CA GLN A 134 0.84 1.23 -14.32
C GLN A 134 2.29 0.85 -13.97
N LEU A 135 3.11 1.85 -13.62
CA LEU A 135 4.50 1.62 -13.20
C LEU A 135 4.58 0.82 -11.90
N ASP A 136 3.72 1.11 -10.92
CA ASP A 136 3.63 0.36 -9.66
C ASP A 136 3.23 -1.10 -9.91
N LYS A 137 2.29 -1.34 -10.85
CA LYS A 137 1.89 -2.69 -11.24
C LYS A 137 3.05 -3.45 -11.90
N GLU A 138 3.71 -2.85 -12.89
CA GLU A 138 4.89 -3.43 -13.56
C GLU A 138 6.04 -3.69 -12.58
N ALA A 139 6.23 -2.83 -11.58
CA ALA A 139 7.24 -2.99 -10.55
C ALA A 139 6.93 -4.17 -9.61
N ARG A 140 5.65 -4.42 -9.32
CA ARG A 140 5.21 -5.46 -8.39
C ARG A 140 5.11 -6.84 -9.05
N ASP A 141 4.52 -6.90 -10.26
CA ASP A 141 4.19 -8.15 -10.99
C ASP A 141 5.41 -8.86 -11.57
#